data_AF-A0A099F6B3-F1
#
_entry.id   AF-A0A099F6B3-F1
#
_cell.length_a   1.000
_cell.length_b   1.000
_cell.length_c   1.000
_cell.angle_alpha   90.00
_cell.angle_beta   90.00
_cell.angle_gamma   90.00
#
_symmetry.space_group_name_H-M   'P 1'
#
loop_
_entity.id
_entity.type
_entity.pdbx_description
1 polymer ?
#
loop_
_entity_poly.entity_id
_entity_poly.type
_entity_poly.pdbx_seq_one_letter_code
_entity_poly.pdbx_strand_id
1 'polypeptide(L)'
;MKGQTKALGRLERIARLKSDIEMRRFSAFRSHLVEARARMMQIEQELAAIHQSDAAFSVSEARLTNALACEKIRDLLAAEEEVRRLLPGFEAARGRALREFGRAEALNSLRKSSIVEA
;
A
#
# COMPACT_ATOMS: atom_id res chain seq x y z
N MET A 1 -5.78 43.49 -1.13
CA MET A 1 -5.47 42.22 -0.43
C MET A 1 -6.69 41.33 -0.15
N LYS A 2 -7.83 41.84 0.38
CA LYS A 2 -9.03 41.00 0.70
C LYS A 2 -9.54 40.07 -0.42
N GLY A 3 -9.51 40.49 -1.69
CA GLY A 3 -9.95 39.66 -2.82
C GLY A 3 -9.05 38.44 -3.09
N GLN A 4 -7.73 38.61 -2.92
CA GLN A 4 -6.72 37.57 -3.10
C GLN A 4 -6.82 36.51 -2.00
N THR A 5 -7.00 36.93 -0.74
CA THR A 5 -7.23 36.03 0.40
C THR A 5 -8.49 35.17 0.20
N LYS A 6 -9.59 35.75 -0.33
CA LYS A 6 -10.80 34.99 -0.67
C LYS A 6 -10.56 33.98 -1.80
N ALA A 7 -9.76 34.34 -2.81
CA ALA A 7 -9.39 33.43 -3.89
C ALA A 7 -8.54 32.25 -3.37
N LEU A 8 -7.54 32.52 -2.53
CA LEU A 8 -6.72 31.49 -1.86
C LEU A 8 -7.58 30.56 -0.99
N GLY A 9 -8.55 31.10 -0.27
CA GLY A 9 -9.51 30.30 0.50
C GLY A 9 -10.38 29.37 -0.36
N ARG A 10 -10.74 29.76 -1.59
CA ARG A 10 -11.46 28.87 -2.51
C ARG A 10 -10.55 27.77 -3.06
N LEU A 11 -9.33 28.12 -3.44
CA LEU A 11 -8.35 27.16 -3.95
C LEU A 11 -7.94 26.12 -2.89
N GLU A 12 -7.74 26.55 -1.65
CA GLU A 12 -7.42 25.65 -0.53
C GLU A 12 -8.53 24.62 -0.30
N ARG A 13 -9.81 25.03 -0.31
CA ARG A 13 -10.92 24.08 -0.21
C ARG A 13 -10.95 23.05 -1.34
N ILE A 14 -10.72 23.47 -2.59
CA ILE A 14 -10.66 22.55 -3.73
C ILE A 14 -9.47 21.58 -3.59
N ALA A 15 -8.31 22.09 -3.20
CA ALA A 15 -7.12 21.27 -2.99
C ALA A 15 -7.32 20.27 -1.85
N ARG A 16 -8.00 20.65 -0.76
CA ARG A 16 -8.33 19.75 0.35
C ARG A 16 -9.23 18.61 -0.13
N LEU A 17 -10.31 18.92 -0.87
CA LEU A 17 -11.19 17.89 -1.43
C LEU A 17 -10.45 16.92 -2.34
N LYS A 18 -9.56 17.43 -3.21
CA LYS A 18 -8.74 16.59 -4.09
C LYS A 18 -7.76 15.73 -3.30
N SER A 19 -7.12 16.28 -2.27
CA SER A 19 -6.25 15.53 -1.37
C SER A 19 -7.02 14.40 -0.68
N ASP A 20 -8.24 14.63 -0.20
CA ASP A 20 -9.05 13.61 0.47
C ASP A 20 -9.42 12.47 -0.49
N ILE A 21 -9.74 12.78 -1.75
CA ILE A 21 -10.04 11.79 -2.78
C ILE A 21 -8.80 10.91 -3.07
N GLU A 22 -7.64 11.53 -3.30
CA GLU A 22 -6.42 10.77 -3.56
C GLU A 22 -5.97 9.97 -2.32
N MET A 23 -6.21 10.47 -1.11
CA MET A 23 -5.92 9.74 0.12
C MET A 23 -6.80 8.49 0.26
N ARG A 24 -8.10 8.58 -0.04
CA ARG A 24 -9.00 7.42 -0.06
C ARG A 24 -8.55 6.38 -1.10
N ARG A 25 -8.18 6.84 -2.29
CA ARG A 25 -7.65 5.98 -3.35
C ARG A 25 -6.38 5.27 -2.90
N PHE A 26 -5.43 6.01 -2.31
CA PHE A 26 -4.20 5.44 -1.76
C PHE A 26 -4.49 4.42 -0.65
N SER A 27 -5.43 4.71 0.24
CA SER A 27 -5.83 3.79 1.31
C SER A 27 -6.33 2.45 0.76
N ALA A 28 -7.14 2.46 -0.31
CA ALA A 28 -7.60 1.24 -0.94
C ALA A 28 -6.43 0.40 -1.49
N PHE A 29 -5.50 1.02 -2.23
CA PHE A 29 -4.29 0.33 -2.69
C PHE A 29 -3.46 -0.24 -1.54
N ARG A 30 -3.34 0.52 -0.45
CA ARG A 30 -2.62 0.08 0.75
C ARG A 30 -3.28 -1.16 1.35
N SER A 31 -4.60 -1.18 1.50
CA SER A 31 -5.32 -2.35 2.06
C SER A 31 -5.05 -3.60 1.23
N HIS A 32 -5.19 -3.53 -0.10
CA HIS A 32 -4.90 -4.66 -0.98
C HIS A 32 -3.45 -5.14 -0.87
N LEU A 33 -2.48 -4.22 -0.81
CA LEU A 33 -1.07 -4.59 -0.68
C LEU A 33 -0.77 -5.25 0.67
N VAL A 34 -1.38 -4.76 1.76
CA VAL A 34 -1.24 -5.36 3.09
C VAL A 34 -1.82 -6.77 3.12
N GLU A 35 -3.01 -6.98 2.55
CA GLU A 35 -3.64 -8.29 2.46
C GLU A 35 -2.84 -9.27 1.61
N ALA A 36 -2.32 -8.84 0.46
CA ALA A 36 -1.47 -9.67 -0.40
C ALA A 36 -0.17 -10.08 0.31
N ARG A 37 0.47 -9.16 1.03
CA ARG A 37 1.67 -9.46 1.84
C ARG A 37 1.37 -10.39 3.01
N ALA A 38 0.23 -10.21 3.67
CA ALA A 38 -0.20 -11.10 4.76
C ALA A 38 -0.37 -12.55 4.26
N ARG A 39 -1.01 -12.73 3.10
CA ARG A 39 -1.13 -14.04 2.45
C ARG A 39 0.22 -14.65 2.11
N MET A 40 1.14 -13.86 1.55
CA MET A 40 2.51 -14.30 1.24
C MET A 40 3.24 -14.80 2.50
N MET A 41 3.22 -14.02 3.58
CA MET A 41 3.84 -14.41 4.86
C MET A 41 3.21 -15.67 5.46
N GLN A 42 1.89 -15.85 5.32
CA GLN A 42 1.22 -17.06 5.79
C GLN A 42 1.74 -18.30 5.03
N ILE A 43 1.86 -18.22 3.70
CA ILE A 43 2.36 -19.34 2.89
C ILE A 43 3.83 -19.65 3.25
N GLU A 44 4.65 -18.63 3.48
CA GLU A 44 6.04 -18.82 3.95
C GLU A 44 6.10 -19.55 5.29
N GLN A 45 5.21 -19.22 6.23
CA GLN A 45 5.12 -19.90 7.53
C GLN A 45 4.66 -21.35 7.38
N GLU A 46 3.66 -21.61 6.53
CA GLU A 46 3.20 -22.96 6.23
C GLU A 46 4.32 -23.80 5.59
N LEU A 47 5.08 -23.24 4.66
CA LEU A 47 6.22 -23.90 4.04
C LEU A 47 7.34 -24.18 5.07
N ALA A 48 7.63 -23.22 5.95
CA ALA A 48 8.60 -23.44 7.03
C ALA A 48 8.17 -24.56 7.98
N ALA A 49 6.88 -24.63 8.32
CA ALA A 49 6.34 -25.69 9.18
C ALA A 49 6.46 -27.09 8.55
N ILE A 50 6.31 -27.21 7.22
CA ILE A 50 6.51 -28.49 6.50
C ILE A 50 7.95 -29.01 6.70
N HIS A 51 8.93 -28.11 6.83
CA HIS A 51 10.35 -28.47 6.95
C HIS A 51 10.88 -28.56 8.40
N GLN A 52 10.07 -28.23 9.41
CA GLN A 52 10.52 -28.18 10.81
C GLN A 52 10.56 -29.54 11.54
N SER A 53 10.24 -30.65 10.86
CA SER A 53 10.23 -31.98 11.50
C SER A 53 11.59 -32.67 11.41
N ASP A 54 12.23 -32.89 12.56
CA ASP A 54 13.45 -33.69 12.73
C ASP A 54 13.18 -35.20 12.87
N ALA A 55 11.92 -35.63 12.76
CA ALA A 55 11.56 -37.04 12.82
C ALA A 55 12.09 -37.80 11.57
N ALA A 56 12.57 -39.02 11.77
CA ALA A 56 12.94 -39.89 10.66
C ALA A 56 11.71 -40.19 9.80
N PHE A 57 11.81 -39.96 8.49
CA PHE A 57 10.74 -40.23 7.54
C PHE A 57 10.95 -41.57 6.81
N SER A 58 9.85 -42.27 6.55
CA SER A 58 9.78 -43.27 5.48
C SER A 58 9.86 -42.61 4.10
N VAL A 59 10.19 -43.38 3.07
CA VAL A 59 10.22 -42.89 1.67
C VAL A 59 8.85 -42.37 1.23
N SER A 60 7.76 -42.99 1.69
CA SER A 60 6.39 -42.54 1.41
C SER A 60 6.10 -41.17 2.02
N GLU A 61 6.50 -40.94 3.27
CA GLU A 61 6.34 -39.66 3.96
C GLU A 61 7.20 -38.58 3.29
N ALA A 62 8.44 -38.89 2.92
CA ALA A 62 9.30 -37.96 2.21
C ALA A 62 8.68 -37.50 0.86
N ARG A 63 8.08 -38.42 0.11
CA ARG A 63 7.38 -38.09 -1.14
C ARG A 63 6.16 -37.20 -0.92
N LEU A 64 5.38 -37.48 0.13
CA LEU A 64 4.21 -36.68 0.49
C LEU A 64 4.63 -35.26 0.91
N THR A 65 5.60 -35.13 1.81
CA THR A 65 6.16 -33.84 2.25
C THR A 65 6.68 -33.03 1.06
N ASN A 66 7.39 -33.67 0.13
CA ASN A 66 7.88 -33.00 -1.07
C ASN A 66 6.73 -32.52 -1.98
N ALA A 67 5.65 -33.30 -2.13
CA ALA A 67 4.48 -32.89 -2.90
C ALA A 67 3.78 -31.67 -2.28
N LEU A 68 3.61 -31.67 -0.95
CA LEU A 68 3.04 -30.54 -0.21
C LEU A 68 3.92 -29.28 -0.30
N ALA A 69 5.23 -29.42 -0.17
CA ALA A 69 6.17 -28.32 -0.34
C ALA A 69 6.11 -27.74 -1.77
N CYS A 70 6.05 -28.60 -2.79
CA CYS A 70 5.92 -28.16 -4.18
C CYS A 70 4.64 -27.38 -4.45
N GLU A 71 3.51 -27.79 -3.84
CA GLU A 71 2.25 -27.05 -3.90
C GLU A 71 2.41 -25.66 -3.26
N LYS A 72 2.92 -25.59 -2.03
CA LYS A 72 3.12 -24.32 -1.32
C LYS A 72 4.09 -23.37 -2.00
N ILE A 73 5.13 -23.88 -2.65
CA ILE A 73 6.05 -23.07 -3.46
C ILE A 73 5.31 -22.44 -4.65
N ARG A 74 4.41 -23.15 -5.31
CA ARG A 74 3.61 -22.59 -6.41
C ARG A 74 2.68 -21.49 -5.92
N ASP A 75 2.03 -21.71 -4.77
CA ASP A 75 1.20 -20.70 -4.13
C ASP A 75 2.00 -19.45 -3.75
N LEU A 76 3.21 -19.64 -3.22
CA LEU A 76 4.12 -18.55 -2.87
C LEU A 76 4.51 -17.72 -4.10
N LEU A 77 4.90 -18.38 -5.20
CA LEU A 77 5.23 -17.70 -6.46
C LEU A 77 4.05 -16.89 -7.01
N ALA A 78 2.83 -17.42 -6.91
CA ALA A 78 1.63 -16.71 -7.31
C ALA A 78 1.36 -15.47 -6.43
N ALA A 79 1.53 -15.60 -5.11
CA ALA A 79 1.39 -14.51 -4.16
C ALA A 79 2.45 -13.42 -4.35
N GLU A 80 3.70 -13.80 -4.62
CA GLU A 80 4.79 -12.87 -4.95
C GLU A 80 4.49 -12.08 -6.23
N GLU A 81 3.99 -12.75 -7.27
CA GLU A 81 3.58 -12.09 -8.53
C GLU A 81 2.39 -11.15 -8.32
N GLU A 82 1.46 -11.48 -7.43
CA GLU A 82 0.40 -10.55 -7.03
C GLU A 82 0.97 -9.28 -6.37
N VAL A 83 1.87 -9.42 -5.40
CA VAL A 83 2.54 -8.28 -4.75
C VAL A 83 3.32 -7.44 -5.76
N ARG A 84 4.05 -8.10 -6.68
CA ARG A 84 4.83 -7.47 -7.75
C ARG A 84 3.93 -6.63 -8.67
N ARG A 85 2.74 -7.13 -9.02
CA ARG A 85 1.75 -6.41 -9.85
C ARG A 85 1.10 -5.24 -9.12
N LEU A 86 0.89 -5.33 -7.81
CA LEU A 86 0.26 -4.26 -7.02
C LEU A 86 1.21 -3.08 -6.74
N LEU A 87 2.52 -3.33 -6.65
CA LEU A 87 3.50 -2.34 -6.20
C LEU A 87 3.53 -1.05 -7.04
N PRO A 88 3.52 -1.10 -8.39
CA PRO A 88 3.54 0.13 -9.20
C PRO A 88 2.29 0.98 -8.98
N GLY A 89 1.12 0.35 -8.86
CA GLY A 89 -0.15 1.04 -8.60
C GLY A 89 -0.16 1.72 -7.22
N PHE A 90 0.36 1.01 -6.20
CA PHE A 90 0.54 1.54 -4.86
C PHE A 90 1.45 2.77 -4.84
N GLU A 91 2.63 2.70 -5.45
CA GLU A 91 3.58 3.83 -5.46
C GLU A 91 3.03 5.02 -6.26
N ALA A 92 2.36 4.77 -7.38
CA ALA A 92 1.70 5.82 -8.14
C ALA A 92 0.58 6.51 -7.35
N ALA A 93 -0.22 5.75 -6.61
CA ALA A 93 -1.27 6.30 -5.74
C ALA A 93 -0.66 7.08 -4.55
N ARG A 94 0.40 6.54 -3.93
CA ARG A 94 1.14 7.21 -2.86
C ARG A 94 1.70 8.55 -3.32
N GLY A 95 2.36 8.59 -4.48
CA GLY A 95 2.91 9.82 -5.05
C GLY A 95 1.82 10.86 -5.37
N ARG A 96 0.66 10.43 -5.88
CA ARG A 96 -0.49 11.33 -6.11
C ARG A 96 -1.03 11.91 -4.80
N ALA A 97 -1.28 11.06 -3.80
CA ALA A 97 -1.77 11.50 -2.49
C ALA A 97 -0.82 12.50 -1.82
N LEU A 98 0.49 12.21 -1.84
CA LEU A 98 1.51 13.12 -1.29
C LEU A 98 1.52 14.49 -1.99
N ARG A 99 1.43 14.50 -3.32
CA ARG A 99 1.42 15.76 -4.10
C ARG A 99 0.19 16.61 -3.80
N GLU A 100 -1.00 16.02 -3.80
CA GLU A 100 -2.24 16.77 -3.55
C GLU A 100 -2.34 17.23 -2.09
N PHE A 101 -1.85 16.42 -1.15
CA PHE A 101 -1.72 16.83 0.24
C PHE A 101 -0.78 18.03 0.38
N GLY A 102 0.43 17.95 -0.19
CA GLY A 102 1.39 19.05 -0.18
C GLY A 102 0.83 20.32 -0.83
N ARG A 103 0.03 20.18 -1.90
CA ARG A 103 -0.64 21.32 -2.55
C ARG A 103 -1.67 21.98 -1.65
N ALA A 104 -2.47 21.20 -0.93
CA ALA A 104 -3.44 21.73 0.03
C ALA A 104 -2.74 22.48 1.17
N GLU A 105 -1.65 21.91 1.71
CA GLU A 105 -0.87 22.55 2.77
C GLU A 105 -0.16 23.83 2.31
N ALA A 106 0.39 23.86 1.09
CA ALA A 106 0.99 25.07 0.53
C ALA A 106 -0.03 26.21 0.39
N LEU A 107 -1.25 25.92 -0.10
CA LEU A 107 -2.31 26.91 -0.23
C LEU A 107 -2.82 27.40 1.14
N ASN A 108 -2.87 26.53 2.14
CA ASN A 108 -3.20 26.91 3.51
C ASN A 108 -2.16 27.88 4.08
N SER A 109 -0.88 27.58 3.91
CA SER A 109 0.23 28.44 4.33
C SER A 109 0.19 29.79 3.63
N LEU A 110 0.03 29.82 2.30
CA LEU A 110 -0.11 31.07 1.54
C LEU A 110 -1.30 31.91 1.98
N ARG A 111 -2.45 31.27 2.26
CA ARG A 111 -3.62 31.96 2.80
C ARG A 111 -3.30 32.59 4.15
N LYS A 112 -2.66 31.85 5.07
CA LYS A 112 -2.28 32.35 6.40
C LYS A 112 -1.33 33.54 6.30
N SER A 113 -0.28 33.45 5.48
CA SER A 113 0.64 34.57 5.25
C SER A 113 -0.08 35.79 4.68
N SER A 114 -1.00 35.60 3.72
CA SER A 114 -1.78 36.70 3.13
C SER A 114 -2.76 37.38 4.10
N ILE A 115 -3.09 36.74 5.22
CA ILE A 115 -3.93 37.33 6.29
C ILE A 115 -3.06 38.13 7.25
N VAL A 116 -1.84 37.66 7.53
CA VAL A 116 -0.88 38.34 8.43
C VAL A 116 -0.33 39.62 7.79
N GLU A 117 -0.18 39.64 6.47
CA GLU A 117 0.31 40.82 5.73
C GLU A 117 -0.81 41.84 5.37
N ALA A 118 -2.09 41.51 5.59
CA ALA A 118 -3.26 42.31 5.19
C ALA A 118 -3.83 43.17 6.32
#